data_AF-A0A2E4G3R8-F1
#
_entry.id   AF-A0A2E4G3R8-F1
#
_cell.length_a   1.000
_cell.length_b   1.000
_cell.length_c   1.000
_cell.angle_alpha   90.00
_cell.angle_beta   90.00
_cell.angle_gamma   90.00
#
_symmetry.space_group_name_H-M   'P 1'
#
loop_
_entity.id
_entity.type
_entity.pdbx_description
1 polymer ?
#
loop_
_entity_poly.entity_id
_entity_poly.type
_entity_poly.pdbx_seq_one_letter_code
_entity_poly.pdbx_strand_id
1 'polypeptide(L)' 'MKIIILSRNPNLYSTSRLVIAAELRGHDVRVLDHTKCY' A
#
# COMPACT_ATOMS: atom_id res chain seq x y z
N MET A 1 -5.02 -10.43 -6.49
CA MET A 1 -4.54 -9.47 -7.51
C MET A 1 -3.33 -8.73 -6.95
N LYS A 2 -2.47 -8.13 -7.79
CA LYS A 2 -1.33 -7.32 -7.34
C LYS A 2 -1.77 -5.86 -7.22
N ILE A 3 -1.66 -5.28 -6.02
CA ILE A 3 -2.09 -3.91 -5.70
C ILE A 3 -0.88 -3.13 -5.21
N ILE A 4 -0.67 -1.94 -5.79
CA ILE A 4 0.35 -1.01 -5.34
C ILE A 4 -0.34 0.21 -4.73
N ILE A 5 0.01 0.54 -3.49
CA ILE A 5 -0.44 1.74 -2.80
C ILE A 5 0.67 2.77 -2.88
N LEU A 6 0.42 3.87 -3.58
CA LEU A 6 1.37 4.98 -3.68
C LEU A 6 1.20 5.89 -2.46
N SER A 7 2.16 5.83 -1.55
CA SER A 7 2.17 6.66 -0.34
C SER A 7 3.59 6.98 0.07
N ARG A 8 3.83 8.25 0.41
CA ARG A 8 5.12 8.71 0.96
C ARG A 8 5.40 8.17 2.35
N ASN A 9 4.36 7.82 3.10
CA ASN A 9 4.49 7.31 4.46
C ASN A 9 3.63 6.05 4.65
N PRO A 10 4.23 4.85 4.78
CA PRO A 10 3.51 3.61 4.98
C PRO A 10 2.81 3.51 6.34
N ASN A 11 3.23 4.32 7.32
CA ASN A 11 2.70 4.31 8.69
C ASN A 11 1.45 5.20 8.86
N LEU A 12 0.96 5.83 7.79
CA LEU A 12 -0.30 6.57 7.84
C LEU A 12 -1.45 5.59 8.09
N TYR A 13 -2.34 5.95 9.00
CA TYR A 13 -3.52 5.13 9.34
C TYR A 13 -4.31 4.68 8.11
N SER A 14 -4.49 5.58 7.14
CA SER A 14 -5.16 5.31 5.87
C SER A 14 -4.43 4.25 5.03
N THR A 15 -3.11 4.38 4.89
CA THR A 15 -2.26 3.43 4.16
C THR A 15 -2.29 2.06 4.83
N SER A 16 -2.10 2.00 6.16
CA SER A 16 -2.12 0.74 6.90
C SER A 16 -3.49 0.04 6.83
N ARG A 17 -4.60 0.79 6.93
CA ARG A 17 -5.96 0.22 6.77
C ARG A 17 -6.18 -0.37 5.37
N LEU A 18 -5.69 0.30 4.33
CA LEU A 18 -5.83 -0.19 2.95
C LEU A 18 -5.03 -1.48 2.73
N VAL A 19 -3.83 -1.59 3.30
CA VAL A 19 -3.02 -2.82 3.26
C VAL A 19 -3.79 -3.96 3.92
N ILE A 20 -4.24 -3.80 5.16
CA ILE A 20 -4.98 -4.83 5.91
C ILE A 20 -6.24 -5.26 5.15
N ALA A 21 -7.02 -4.30 4.62
CA ALA A 21 -8.24 -4.58 3.89
C ALA A 21 -8.02 -5.33 2.57
N ALA A 22 -6.85 -5.15 1.95
CA ALA A 22 -6.49 -5.83 0.72
C ALA A 22 -5.84 -7.20 0.98
N GLU A 23 -5.04 -7.34 2.04
CA GLU A 23 -4.53 -8.64 2.52
C GLU A 23 -5.67 -9.58 2.93
N LEU A 24 -6.67 -9.08 3.68
CA LEU A 24 -7.86 -9.84 4.04
C LEU A 24 -8.67 -10.34 2.83
N ARG A 25 -8.55 -9.67 1.69
CA ARG A 25 -9.16 -10.08 0.41
C ARG A 25 -8.26 -11.02 -0.40
N GLY A 26 -7.12 -11.45 0.15
CA GLY A 26 -6.16 -12.30 -0.54
C GLY A 26 -5.43 -11.59 -1.69
N HIS A 27 -5.22 -10.28 -1.58
CA HIS A 27 -4.45 -9.52 -2.55
C HIS A 27 -2.99 -9.36 -2.10
N ASP A 28 -2.06 -9.39 -3.06
CA ASP A 28 -0.64 -9.09 -2.83
C ASP A 28 -0.48 -7.57 -2.92
N VAL A 29 -0.10 -6.94 -1.80
CA VAL A 29 -0.10 -5.48 -1.64
C VAL A 29 1.31 -4.99 -1.36
N ARG A 30 1.72 -3.93 -2.04
CA ARG A 30 2.96 -3.22 -1.72
C ARG A 30 2.73 -1.72 -1.60
N VAL A 31 3.32 -1.11 -0.59
CA VAL A 31 3.36 0.34 -0.46
C VAL A 31 4.64 0.85 -1.11
N LEU A 32 4.51 1.80 -2.03
CA LEU A 32 5.64 2.37 -2.74
C LEU A 32 5.64 3.89 -2.61
N ASP A 33 6.82 4.43 -2.28
CA ASP A 33 7.04 5.86 -2.24
C ASP A 33 7.27 6.38 -3.67
N HIS A 34 6.24 7.00 -4.23
CA HIS A 34 6.25 7.51 -5.60
C HIS A 34 7.29 8.62 -5.82
N THR A 35 7.85 9.23 -4.77
CA THR A 35 8.89 10.26 -4.92
C THR A 35 10.28 9.69 -5.22
N LYS A 36 10.43 8.37 -5.13
CA LYS A 36 11.68 7.65 -5.45
C LYS A 36 11.68 7.04 -6.85
N CYS A 37 10.62 7.25 -7.63
CA CYS A 37 10.53 6.81 -9.02
C CYS A 37 11.11 7.91 -9.93
N TYR A 38 12.40 7.81 -10.22
CA TYR A 38 13.12 8.59 -11.23
C TYR A 38 13.39 7.73 -12.48
#